data_AF-C1H4V8-F1
#
_entry.id   AF-C1H4V8-F1
#
_cell.length_a   1.000
_cell.length_b   1.000
_cell.length_c   1.000
_cell.angle_alpha   90.00
_cell.angle_beta   90.00
_cell.angle_gamma   90.00
#
_symmetry.space_group_name_H-M   'P 1'
#
loop_
_entity.id
_entity.type
_entity.pdbx_description
1 polymer ?
#
loop_
_entity_poly.entity_id
_entity_poly.type
_entity_poly.pdbx_seq_one_letter_code
_entity_poly.pdbx_strand_id
1 'polypeptide(L)'
;MLAIDTANCTPHLDAFRHDAGLPSAILIEYLPKPLVMNCVTYSKERMHRTVIDIQQVHSALIKHNDPFPKNIIIIPSHLERVIWIDGDVAIVYRNDIYIGKNGRSRFEFETEVVKSFGQLLEEDQEEGLPQNTNYC
;
A
#
# COMPACT_ATOMS: atom_id res chain seq x y z
N MET A 1 6.03 -10.26 21.49
CA MET A 1 6.81 -9.83 20.31
C MET A 1 8.22 -10.38 20.49
N LEU A 2 8.73 -11.14 19.52
CA LEU A 2 10.10 -11.67 19.57
C LEU A 2 11.03 -10.59 19.03
N ALA A 3 12.01 -10.18 19.83
CA ALA A 3 13.06 -9.30 19.36
C ALA A 3 13.92 -10.06 18.32
N ILE A 4 14.25 -9.39 17.22
CA ILE A 4 15.12 -9.96 16.19
C ILE A 4 16.55 -9.57 16.51
N ASP A 5 17.43 -10.55 16.67
CA ASP A 5 18.86 -10.30 16.76
C ASP A 5 19.40 -9.88 15.38
N THR A 6 19.79 -8.61 15.26
CA THR A 6 20.26 -8.00 14.01
C THR A 6 21.54 -8.65 13.50
N ALA A 7 22.38 -9.22 14.38
CA ALA A 7 23.60 -9.91 13.99
C ALA A 7 23.30 -11.13 13.10
N ASN A 8 22.20 -11.85 13.37
CA ASN A 8 21.77 -13.02 12.60
C ASN A 8 21.13 -12.67 11.25
N CYS A 9 20.86 -11.40 10.98
CA CYS A 9 20.19 -10.94 9.77
C CYS A 9 21.06 -10.03 8.90
N THR A 10 22.38 -10.12 9.04
CA THR A 10 23.35 -9.38 8.22
C THR A 10 23.23 -9.81 6.75
N PRO A 11 23.26 -8.89 5.77
CA PRO A 11 23.40 -7.44 5.90
C PRO A 11 22.07 -6.68 6.01
N HIS A 12 20.93 -7.36 5.94
CA HIS A 12 19.62 -6.75 5.76
C HIS A 12 19.15 -5.87 6.92
N LEU A 13 19.57 -6.16 8.16
CA LEU A 13 19.21 -5.38 9.35
C LEU A 13 20.37 -4.55 9.92
N ASP A 14 21.42 -4.29 9.14
CA ASP A 14 22.60 -3.55 9.62
C ASP A 14 22.27 -2.12 10.07
N ALA A 15 21.27 -1.48 9.45
CA ALA A 15 20.80 -0.16 9.84
C ALA A 15 20.32 -0.10 11.31
N PHE A 16 19.83 -1.21 11.86
CA PHE A 16 19.29 -1.29 13.22
C PHE A 16 20.35 -1.71 14.26
N ARG A 17 21.61 -1.95 13.86
CA ARG A 17 22.65 -2.49 14.77
C ARG A 17 22.98 -1.54 15.93
N HIS A 18 22.75 -0.25 15.74
CA HIS A 18 23.02 0.79 16.75
C HIS A 18 21.76 1.35 17.40
N ASP A 19 20.59 0.81 17.08
CA ASP A 19 19.34 1.27 17.67
C ASP A 19 19.28 0.88 19.15
N ALA A 20 18.70 1.75 19.97
CA ALA A 20 18.58 1.52 21.41
C ALA A 20 17.73 0.30 21.76
N GLY A 21 16.83 -0.11 20.87
CA GLY A 21 16.02 -1.31 20.98
C GLY A 21 16.19 -2.20 19.75
N LEU A 22 16.17 -3.51 19.97
CA LEU A 22 16.16 -4.46 18.86
C LEU A 22 14.86 -4.28 18.05
N PRO A 23 14.93 -4.39 16.71
CA PRO A 23 13.73 -4.41 15.90
C PRO A 23 12.88 -5.60 16.33
N SER A 24 11.58 -5.38 16.26
CA SER A 24 10.59 -6.38 16.61
C SER A 24 9.57 -6.42 15.50
N ALA A 25 9.23 -7.62 15.05
CA ALA A 25 8.28 -7.80 13.98
C ALA A 25 7.27 -8.87 14.37
N ILE A 26 6.09 -8.76 13.79
CA ILE A 26 5.10 -9.83 13.77
C ILE A 26 5.00 -10.25 12.31
N LEU A 27 5.34 -11.51 12.03
CA LEU A 27 5.05 -12.07 10.71
C LEU A 27 3.54 -12.29 10.62
N ILE A 28 2.87 -11.45 9.85
CA ILE A 28 1.43 -11.57 9.58
C ILE A 28 1.21 -12.59 8.46
N GLU A 29 1.86 -12.38 7.32
CA GLU A 29 1.76 -13.24 6.15
C GLU A 29 3.04 -13.18 5.33
N TYR A 30 3.44 -14.31 4.72
CA TYR A 30 4.48 -14.35 3.69
C TYR A 30 3.85 -14.32 2.29
N LEU A 31 4.20 -13.30 1.52
CA LEU A 31 3.68 -13.08 0.17
C LEU A 31 4.71 -13.54 -0.87
N PRO A 32 4.49 -14.64 -1.61
CA PRO A 32 5.46 -15.13 -2.58
C PRO A 32 5.45 -14.26 -3.85
N LYS A 33 6.64 -13.86 -4.31
CA LYS A 33 6.86 -13.12 -5.57
C LYS A 33 5.95 -11.88 -5.74
N PRO A 34 5.93 -10.97 -4.75
CA PRO A 34 5.10 -9.78 -4.84
C PRO A 34 5.58 -8.91 -6.01
N LEU A 35 4.62 -8.39 -6.78
CA LEU A 35 4.84 -7.36 -7.78
C LEU A 35 4.25 -6.06 -7.26
N VAL A 36 4.88 -4.93 -7.56
CA VAL A 36 4.33 -3.61 -7.23
C VAL A 36 3.45 -3.14 -8.39
N MET A 37 2.35 -2.44 -8.10
CA MET A 37 1.51 -1.82 -9.12
C MET A 37 2.25 -0.66 -9.81
N ASN A 38 2.31 -0.69 -11.13
CA ASN A 38 2.90 0.32 -12.01
C ASN A 38 2.35 0.17 -13.43
N CYS A 39 2.79 0.96 -14.42
CA CYS A 39 2.31 0.84 -15.81
C CYS A 39 2.53 -0.55 -16.42
N VAL A 40 3.59 -1.27 -16.04
CA VAL A 40 3.89 -2.61 -16.56
C VAL A 40 2.98 -3.66 -15.95
N THR A 41 2.67 -3.55 -14.66
CA THR A 41 1.81 -4.49 -13.93
C THR A 41 0.35 -4.01 -13.84
N TYR A 42 0.03 -2.88 -14.45
CA TYR A 42 -1.32 -2.34 -14.50
C TYR A 42 -2.25 -3.26 -15.31
N SER A 43 -3.51 -3.31 -14.89
CA SER A 43 -4.65 -3.76 -15.68
C SER A 43 -5.92 -3.11 -15.11
N LYS A 44 -6.96 -2.97 -15.94
CA LYS A 44 -8.25 -2.41 -15.51
C LYS A 44 -8.86 -3.20 -14.35
N GLU A 45 -8.73 -4.53 -14.39
CA GLU A 45 -9.23 -5.43 -13.35
C GLU A 45 -8.49 -5.23 -12.02
N ARG A 46 -7.16 -5.11 -12.08
CA ARG A 46 -6.35 -4.81 -10.87
C ARG A 46 -6.73 -3.47 -10.28
N MET A 47 -6.84 -2.43 -11.11
CA MET A 47 -7.19 -1.08 -10.66
C MET A 47 -8.60 -1.01 -10.07
N HIS A 48 -9.56 -1.72 -10.67
CA HIS A 48 -10.91 -1.81 -10.12
C HIS A 48 -10.92 -2.43 -8.72
N ARG A 49 -10.16 -3.52 -8.50
CA ARG A 49 -10.01 -4.11 -7.16
C ARG A 49 -9.32 -3.17 -6.18
N THR A 50 -8.24 -2.51 -6.59
CA THR A 50 -7.55 -1.48 -5.79
C THR A 50 -8.52 -0.42 -5.26
N VAL A 51 -9.43 0.08 -6.10
CA VAL A 51 -10.45 1.08 -5.70
C VAL A 51 -11.46 0.51 -4.70
N ILE A 52 -11.88 -0.74 -4.88
CA ILE A 52 -12.75 -1.43 -3.90
C ILE A 52 -12.01 -1.60 -2.57
N ASP A 53 -10.75 -2.03 -2.61
CA ASP A 53 -9.96 -2.33 -1.42
C ASP A 53 -9.71 -1.07 -0.58
N ILE A 54 -9.40 0.08 -1.20
CA ILE A 54 -9.24 1.33 -0.45
C ILE A 54 -10.57 1.80 0.17
N GLN A 55 -11.70 1.57 -0.49
CA GLN A 55 -13.02 1.86 0.07
C GLN A 55 -13.35 0.95 1.26
N GLN A 56 -12.86 -0.29 1.27
CA GLN A 56 -12.98 -1.18 2.43
C GLN A 56 -12.12 -0.69 3.60
N VAL A 57 -10.90 -0.21 3.33
CA VAL A 57 -10.05 0.46 4.34
C VAL A 57 -10.78 1.66 4.95
N HIS A 58 -11.41 2.50 4.12
CA HIS A 58 -12.23 3.64 4.58
C HIS A 58 -13.44 3.21 5.40
N SER A 59 -14.08 2.10 5.02
CA SER A 59 -15.23 1.53 5.76
C SER A 59 -14.83 1.04 7.15
N ALA A 60 -13.56 0.67 7.35
CA ALA A 60 -12.96 0.37 8.65
C ALA A 60 -12.54 1.64 9.44
N LEU A 61 -12.91 2.83 8.96
CA LEU A 61 -12.56 4.13 9.54
C LEU A 61 -11.05 4.41 9.55
N ILE A 62 -10.37 3.98 8.50
CA ILE A 62 -8.93 4.18 8.32
C ILE A 62 -8.70 5.02 7.06
N LYS A 63 -7.87 6.06 7.15
CA LYS A 63 -7.28 6.73 5.97
C LYS A 63 -5.88 6.15 5.77
N HIS A 64 -5.57 5.64 4.57
CA HIS A 64 -4.23 5.09 4.29
C HIS A 64 -3.15 6.16 4.37
N ASN A 65 -3.47 7.37 3.88
CA ASN A 65 -2.67 8.58 3.95
C ASN A 65 -1.39 8.61 3.07
N ASP A 66 -0.97 7.46 2.53
CA ASP A 66 0.03 7.35 1.46
C ASP A 66 -0.45 6.42 0.32
N PRO A 67 -1.53 6.77 -0.41
CA PRO A 67 -2.23 5.85 -1.31
C PRO A 67 -1.57 5.75 -2.70
N PHE A 68 -0.23 5.74 -2.81
CA PHE A 68 0.45 5.67 -4.12
C PHE A 68 0.65 4.24 -4.62
N PRO A 69 0.83 4.02 -5.94
CA PRO A 69 1.06 2.70 -6.55
C PRO A 69 2.13 1.84 -5.88
N LYS A 70 3.19 2.46 -5.35
CA LYS A 70 4.26 1.79 -4.59
C LYS A 70 3.75 0.96 -3.40
N ASN A 71 2.61 1.33 -2.83
CA ASN A 71 1.98 0.71 -1.66
C ASN A 71 0.89 -0.30 -2.05
N ILE A 72 0.75 -0.60 -3.34
CA ILE A 72 -0.17 -1.61 -3.85
C ILE A 72 0.64 -2.78 -4.38
N ILE A 73 0.49 -3.92 -3.73
CA ILE A 73 1.15 -5.16 -4.09
C ILE A 73 0.17 -6.10 -4.79
N ILE A 74 0.62 -6.65 -5.91
CA ILE A 74 -0.03 -7.72 -6.66
C ILE A 74 0.67 -9.03 -6.31
N ILE A 75 -0.11 -10.04 -5.90
CA ILE A 75 0.39 -11.38 -5.61
C ILE A 75 -0.07 -12.34 -6.70
N PRO A 76 0.82 -12.71 -7.64
CA PRO A 76 0.49 -13.64 -8.70
C PRO A 76 0.16 -15.01 -8.11
N SER A 77 -1.07 -15.46 -8.32
CA SER A 77 -1.53 -16.78 -7.89
C SER A 77 -2.74 -17.18 -8.74
N HIS A 78 -3.22 -18.43 -8.61
CA HIS A 78 -4.48 -18.86 -9.23
C HIS A 78 -5.67 -17.95 -8.87
N LEU A 79 -5.64 -17.39 -7.66
CA LEU A 79 -6.48 -16.28 -7.21
C LEU A 79 -5.57 -15.10 -6.95
N GLU A 80 -5.35 -14.27 -7.98
CA GLU A 80 -4.54 -13.07 -7.82
C GLU A 80 -5.12 -12.17 -6.73
N ARG A 81 -4.23 -11.69 -5.85
CA ARG A 81 -4.60 -10.73 -4.81
C ARG A 81 -3.98 -9.38 -5.11
N VAL A 82 -4.74 -8.32 -4.84
CA VAL A 82 -4.25 -6.95 -4.77
C VAL A 82 -4.36 -6.54 -3.31
N ILE A 83 -3.29 -6.00 -2.74
CA ILE A 83 -3.17 -5.75 -1.31
C ILE A 83 -2.55 -4.37 -1.10
N TRP A 84 -3.14 -3.59 -0.19
CA TRP A 84 -2.55 -2.36 0.34
C TRP A 84 -1.55 -2.68 1.45
N ILE A 85 -0.37 -2.07 1.37
CA ILE A 85 0.69 -2.17 2.38
C ILE A 85 1.12 -0.78 2.86
N ASP A 86 1.98 -0.73 3.87
CA ASP A 86 2.56 0.52 4.40
C ASP A 86 1.53 1.46 5.04
N GLY A 87 1.04 1.04 6.21
CA GLY A 87 0.09 1.80 7.03
C GLY A 87 0.74 2.56 8.18
N ASP A 88 2.04 2.85 8.13
CA ASP A 88 2.77 3.52 9.21
C ASP A 88 2.29 4.96 9.45
N VAL A 89 1.86 5.64 8.38
CA VAL A 89 1.27 6.98 8.39
C VAL A 89 -0.26 6.99 8.33
N ALA A 90 -0.89 5.81 8.42
CA ALA A 90 -2.33 5.69 8.36
C ALA A 90 -3.01 6.38 9.54
N ILE A 91 -4.15 7.02 9.29
CA ILE A 91 -4.94 7.70 10.31
C ILE A 91 -6.16 6.84 10.64
N VAL A 92 -6.17 6.29 11.86
CA VAL A 92 -7.28 5.47 12.37
C VAL A 92 -8.23 6.33 13.19
N TYR A 93 -9.49 6.39 12.79
CA TYR A 93 -10.55 7.07 13.53
C TYR A 93 -11.27 6.07 14.44
N ARG A 94 -11.40 6.41 15.73
CA ARG A 94 -12.05 5.52 16.71
C ARG A 94 -13.53 5.27 16.43
N ASN A 95 -14.21 6.26 15.86
CA ASN A 95 -15.60 6.20 15.44
C ASN A 95 -15.87 7.32 14.42
N ASP A 96 -17.07 7.30 13.85
CA ASP A 96 -17.60 8.26 12.88
C ASP A 96 -17.70 9.69 13.41
N ILE A 97 -17.84 9.89 14.72
CA ILE A 97 -17.88 11.23 15.33
C ILE A 97 -16.53 11.95 15.13
N TYR A 98 -15.41 11.23 15.26
CA TYR A 98 -14.06 11.80 15.10
C TYR A 98 -13.68 12.10 13.66
N ILE A 99 -14.35 11.45 12.69
CA ILE A 99 -14.19 11.77 11.27
C ILE A 99 -14.61 13.22 11.04
N GLY A 100 -15.69 13.67 11.71
CA GLY A 100 -16.27 15.00 11.52
C GLY A 100 -16.74 15.21 10.08
N LYS A 101 -17.22 16.42 9.77
CA LYS A 101 -17.65 16.75 8.40
C LYS A 101 -16.53 16.59 7.36
N ASN A 102 -15.28 16.79 7.80
CA ASN A 102 -14.11 16.77 6.91
C ASN A 102 -13.51 15.37 6.70
N GLY A 103 -13.82 14.38 7.53
CA GLY A 103 -13.22 13.07 7.38
C GLY A 103 -13.86 12.25 6.26
N ARG A 104 -15.17 12.38 6.02
CA ARG A 104 -15.83 11.75 4.86
C ARG A 104 -15.27 12.32 3.55
N SER A 105 -15.07 13.63 3.50
CA SER A 105 -14.43 14.28 2.36
C SER A 105 -12.95 13.87 2.20
N ARG A 106 -12.25 13.49 3.28
CA ARG A 106 -10.88 12.95 3.20
C ARG A 106 -10.83 11.56 2.60
N PHE A 107 -11.77 10.69 2.96
CA PHE A 107 -11.89 9.35 2.37
C PHE A 107 -12.24 9.44 0.89
N GLU A 108 -13.26 10.24 0.55
CA GLU A 108 -13.64 10.50 -0.84
C GLU A 108 -12.46 11.06 -1.63
N PHE A 109 -11.74 12.05 -1.09
CA PHE A 109 -10.54 12.60 -1.72
C PHE A 109 -9.44 11.54 -1.93
N GLU A 110 -9.17 10.69 -0.94
CA GLU A 110 -8.19 9.60 -1.08
C GLU A 110 -8.63 8.58 -2.14
N THR A 111 -9.92 8.22 -2.22
CA THR A 111 -10.43 7.38 -3.31
C THR A 111 -10.26 8.04 -4.68
N GLU A 112 -10.49 9.35 -4.80
CA GLU A 112 -10.30 10.06 -6.07
C GLU A 112 -8.82 10.13 -6.48
N VAL A 113 -7.91 10.32 -5.52
CA VAL A 113 -6.46 10.20 -5.77
C VAL A 113 -6.11 8.80 -6.30
N VAL A 114 -6.73 7.76 -5.74
CA VAL A 114 -6.51 6.38 -6.19
C VAL A 114 -6.98 6.17 -7.63
N LYS A 115 -8.15 6.69 -7.97
CA LYS A 115 -8.67 6.62 -9.34
C LYS A 115 -7.81 7.44 -10.30
N SER A 116 -7.31 8.61 -9.89
CA SER A 116 -6.56 9.49 -10.77
C SER A 116 -5.23 8.88 -11.20
N PHE A 117 -4.46 8.27 -10.28
CA PHE A 117 -3.25 7.58 -10.73
C PHE A 117 -3.59 6.33 -11.57
N GLY A 118 -4.73 5.69 -11.34
CA GLY A 118 -5.18 4.56 -12.15
C GLY A 118 -5.37 4.91 -13.63
N GLN A 119 -5.82 6.13 -13.91
CA GLN A 119 -5.90 6.67 -15.27
C GLN A 119 -4.50 6.97 -15.83
N LEU A 120 -3.62 7.59 -15.03
CA LEU A 120 -2.24 7.85 -15.45
C LEU A 120 -1.47 6.56 -15.76
N LEU A 121 -1.66 5.51 -14.96
CA LEU A 121 -1.07 4.19 -15.21
C LEU A 121 -1.57 3.55 -16.50
N GLU A 122 -2.84 3.78 -16.84
CA GLU A 122 -3.45 3.33 -18.10
C GLU A 122 -2.81 4.04 -19.30
N GLU A 123 -2.71 5.37 -19.23
CA GLU A 123 -2.07 6.21 -20.25
C GLU A 123 -0.59 5.83 -20.44
N ASP A 124 0.17 5.70 -19.34
CA ASP A 124 1.58 5.31 -19.37
C ASP A 124 1.76 3.90 -19.98
N GLN A 125 0.82 2.97 -19.71
CA GLN A 125 0.84 1.63 -20.30
C GLN A 125 0.53 1.66 -21.81
N GLU A 126 -0.44 2.48 -22.25
CA GLU A 126 -0.80 2.64 -23.65
C GLU A 126 0.33 3.28 -24.49
N GLU A 127 1.06 4.22 -23.91
CA GLU A 127 2.25 4.84 -24.52
C GLU A 127 3.48 3.90 -24.52
N GLY A 128 3.43 2.78 -23.78
CA GLY A 128 4.53 1.85 -23.65
C GLY A 128 5.71 2.42 -22.87
N LEU A 129 5.45 3.35 -21.93
CA LEU A 129 6.49 3.96 -21.11
C LEU A 129 7.16 2.94 -20.18
N PRO A 130 8.45 3.09 -19.89
CA PRO A 130 9.10 2.27 -18.89
C PRO A 130 8.53 2.56 -17.50
N GLN A 131 8.74 1.64 -16.57
CA GLN A 131 8.43 1.87 -15.16
C GLN A 131 9.14 3.15 -14.66
N ASN A 132 8.39 4.06 -14.02
CA ASN A 132 8.93 5.31 -13.46
C ASN A 132 8.32 5.64 -12.09
N THR A 133 9.17 5.70 -11.06
CA THR A 133 8.83 5.77 -9.62
C THR A 133 7.90 6.90 -9.15
N ASN A 134 7.60 7.90 -9.99
CA ASN A 134 6.78 9.05 -9.57
C ASN A 134 5.28 8.74 -9.60
N TYR A 135 4.84 7.93 -10.57
CA TYR A 135 3.44 7.47 -10.71
C TYR A 135 3.35 6.01 -11.18
N CYS A 136 4.49 5.39 -11.50
CA CYS A 136 4.74 4.00 -11.89
C CYS A 136 5.84 3.37 -11.00
#